data_AF-A0A844FNT8-F1
#
_entry.id   AF-A0A844FNT8-F1
#
_cell.length_a   1.000
_cell.length_b   1.000
_cell.length_c   1.000
_cell.angle_alpha   90.00
_cell.angle_beta   90.00
_cell.angle_gamma   90.00
#
_symmetry.space_group_name_H-M   'P 1'
#
loop_
_entity.id
_entity.type
_entity.pdbx_description
1 polymer ?
#
loop_
_entity_poly.entity_id
_entity_poly.type
_entity_poly.pdbx_seq_one_letter_code
_entity_poly.pdbx_strand_id
1 'polypeptide(L)'
;MTTKFKNKYFEGERILFGANDLEIKNCVFGKGESPLKESRDVQLTDSVFTYKYPLWYSENVSVEQTSFETMARSGIWYTKNIKIANSALQAPKLFRRCQGVTLDHVHFGDAEETMWTCKDIRITDTQINGNYFGKDSANIYLDHVSIIGNYAFDGARNIEAHHCTFVTKDNFWNCENVTIYDSVLDGEYLAWNTKNLTLINCTIRSDQGLNYLDGLTMINCRLIDSDLVFEYVSDLNVELTAPVLSIKNPISGRIKVPEISQLIMDENKIIPEKTMIECEKIGERIAASDLNQEALR
;
A
#
# COMPACT_ATOMS: atom_id res chain seq x y z
N MET A 1 -5.68 30.20 -24.44
CA MET A 1 -4.33 30.71 -24.78
C MET A 1 -3.48 30.46 -23.55
N THR A 2 -2.38 29.73 -23.65
CA THR A 2 -1.61 29.28 -22.47
C THR A 2 -0.85 30.43 -21.82
N THR A 3 -1.05 30.63 -20.52
CA THR A 3 -0.32 31.62 -19.70
C THR A 3 0.98 31.01 -19.20
N LYS A 4 2.10 31.71 -19.41
CA LYS A 4 3.43 31.18 -19.07
C LYS A 4 4.08 31.95 -17.93
N PHE A 5 4.57 31.22 -16.93
CA PHE A 5 5.39 31.74 -15.84
C PHE A 5 6.76 31.06 -15.87
N LYS A 6 7.83 31.86 -15.91
CA LYS A 6 9.20 31.35 -15.93
C LYS A 6 10.12 32.13 -15.00
N ASN A 7 10.95 31.42 -14.23
CA ASN A 7 11.95 32.00 -13.33
C ASN A 7 11.32 32.98 -12.32
N LYS A 8 10.22 32.56 -11.67
CA LYS A 8 9.47 33.41 -10.72
C LYS A 8 9.58 32.87 -9.30
N TYR A 9 9.56 33.80 -8.35
CA TYR A 9 9.29 33.52 -6.96
C TYR A 9 7.90 34.08 -6.64
N PHE A 10 7.02 33.22 -6.13
CA PHE A 10 5.67 33.57 -5.72
C PHE A 10 5.57 33.55 -4.19
N GLU A 11 4.90 34.54 -3.62
CA GLU A 11 4.60 34.63 -2.20
C GLU A 11 3.17 35.17 -2.02
N GLY A 12 2.54 34.84 -0.89
CA GLY A 12 1.18 35.27 -0.57
C GLY A 12 0.12 34.18 -0.79
N GLU A 13 -1.03 34.36 -0.14
CA GLU A 13 -2.17 33.44 -0.26
C GLU A 13 -2.74 33.47 -1.69
N ARG A 14 -3.01 32.29 -2.27
CA ARG A 14 -3.82 32.14 -3.50
C ARG A 14 -3.29 32.87 -4.73
N ILE A 15 -1.97 32.94 -4.87
CA ILE A 15 -1.30 33.75 -5.89
C ILE A 15 -1.69 33.44 -7.36
N LEU A 16 -2.06 32.19 -7.67
CA LEU A 16 -2.56 31.74 -8.97
C LEU A 16 -3.90 31.00 -8.84
N PHE A 17 -4.73 31.41 -7.90
CA PHE A 17 -6.03 30.79 -7.64
C PHE A 17 -6.97 30.87 -8.85
N GLY A 18 -7.63 29.76 -9.16
CA GLY A 18 -8.61 29.66 -10.25
C GLY A 18 -8.03 29.81 -11.65
N ALA A 19 -6.70 29.86 -11.78
CA ALA A 19 -6.03 30.06 -13.05
C ALA A 19 -6.02 28.78 -13.90
N ASN A 20 -6.19 28.94 -15.22
CA ASN A 20 -6.31 27.84 -16.17
C ASN A 20 -5.31 27.99 -17.32
N ASP A 21 -5.02 26.89 -18.01
CA ASP A 21 -4.09 26.83 -19.15
C ASP A 21 -2.70 27.40 -18.78
N LEU A 22 -2.01 26.77 -17.82
CA LEU A 22 -0.75 27.27 -17.27
C LEU A 22 0.46 26.44 -17.72
N GLU A 23 1.54 27.12 -18.07
CA GLU A 23 2.89 26.56 -18.18
C GLU A 23 3.80 27.26 -17.18
N ILE A 24 4.23 26.55 -16.14
CA ILE A 24 4.99 27.07 -15.02
C ILE A 24 6.33 26.34 -14.97
N LYS A 25 7.42 27.08 -15.19
CA LYS A 25 8.77 26.52 -15.29
C LYS A 25 9.77 27.27 -14.42
N ASN A 26 10.63 26.56 -13.69
CA ASN A 26 11.68 27.17 -12.85
C ASN A 26 11.09 28.16 -11.83
N CYS A 27 10.00 27.78 -11.15
CA CYS A 27 9.32 28.67 -10.22
C CYS A 27 9.40 28.14 -8.79
N VAL A 28 9.48 29.05 -7.82
CA VAL A 28 9.40 28.74 -6.40
C VAL A 28 8.11 29.33 -5.84
N PHE A 29 7.27 28.48 -5.28
CA PHE A 29 6.11 28.87 -4.49
C PHE A 29 6.55 28.90 -3.02
N GLY A 30 6.88 30.11 -2.57
CA GLY A 30 7.33 30.42 -1.23
C GLY A 30 6.19 30.43 -0.21
N LYS A 31 6.33 31.29 0.81
CA LYS A 31 5.37 31.36 1.91
C LYS A 31 4.02 31.91 1.45
N GLY A 32 3.00 31.05 1.46
CA GLY A 32 1.65 31.41 1.05
C GLY A 32 0.83 30.15 0.82
N GLU A 33 -0.39 30.11 1.36
CA GLU A 33 -1.23 28.91 1.25
C GLU A 33 -2.01 28.90 -0.06
N SER A 34 -2.26 27.69 -0.59
CA SER A 34 -3.18 27.46 -1.72
C SER A 34 -2.80 28.13 -3.06
N PRO A 35 -1.51 28.09 -3.50
CA PRO A 35 -1.06 28.86 -4.66
C PRO A 35 -1.81 28.54 -5.96
N LEU A 36 -2.10 27.26 -6.22
CA LEU A 36 -2.77 26.80 -7.45
C LEU A 36 -4.14 26.17 -7.15
N LYS A 37 -4.80 26.57 -6.06
CA LYS A 37 -6.13 26.05 -5.73
C LYS A 37 -7.16 26.43 -6.82
N GLU A 38 -8.06 25.52 -7.16
CA GLU A 38 -9.08 25.64 -8.23
C GLU A 38 -8.50 25.79 -9.65
N SER A 39 -7.24 25.40 -9.88
CA SER A 39 -6.59 25.52 -11.19
C SER A 39 -6.92 24.37 -12.15
N ARG A 40 -6.84 24.61 -13.46
CA ARG A 40 -7.04 23.59 -14.49
C ARG A 40 -5.96 23.65 -15.57
N ASP A 41 -5.64 22.49 -16.14
CA ASP A 41 -4.73 22.36 -17.28
C ASP A 41 -3.37 23.03 -16.98
N VAL A 42 -2.70 22.50 -15.95
CA VAL A 42 -1.45 23.05 -15.40
C VAL A 42 -0.27 22.14 -15.73
N GLN A 43 0.76 22.71 -16.35
CA GLN A 43 2.06 22.08 -16.54
C GLN A 43 3.09 22.74 -15.62
N LEU A 44 3.65 21.98 -14.70
CA LEU A 44 4.68 22.39 -13.74
C LEU A 44 5.97 21.64 -14.03
N THR A 45 7.06 22.36 -14.23
CA THR A 45 8.39 21.77 -14.46
C THR A 45 9.44 22.52 -13.66
N ASP A 46 10.46 21.81 -13.16
CA ASP A 46 11.64 22.42 -12.52
C ASP A 46 11.27 23.37 -11.36
N SER A 47 10.24 23.05 -10.57
CA SER A 47 9.66 23.99 -9.61
C SER A 47 9.74 23.47 -8.17
N VAL A 48 9.49 24.35 -7.20
CA VAL A 48 9.54 24.00 -5.77
C VAL A 48 8.32 24.57 -5.06
N PHE A 49 7.64 23.72 -4.27
CA PHE A 49 6.63 24.14 -3.29
C PHE A 49 7.23 24.06 -1.90
N THR A 50 7.34 25.21 -1.22
CA THR A 50 7.89 25.29 0.14
C THR A 50 6.80 25.41 1.20
N TYR A 51 5.53 25.49 0.81
CA TYR A 51 4.41 25.78 1.73
C TYR A 51 3.10 25.10 1.33
N LYS A 52 2.10 25.22 2.21
CA LYS A 52 0.93 24.34 2.26
C LYS A 52 -0.04 24.47 1.09
N TYR A 53 -0.74 23.36 0.85
CA TYR A 53 -1.89 23.24 -0.05
C TYR A 53 -1.62 23.58 -1.54
N PRO A 54 -0.49 23.17 -2.16
CA PRO A 54 -0.19 23.52 -3.56
C PRO A 54 -1.34 23.35 -4.56
N LEU A 55 -1.96 22.17 -4.59
CA LEU A 55 -2.85 21.72 -5.67
C LEU A 55 -4.18 21.20 -5.09
N TRP A 56 -5.04 22.13 -4.67
CA TRP A 56 -6.37 21.83 -4.14
C TRP A 56 -7.46 22.06 -5.18
N TYR A 57 -8.38 21.11 -5.34
CA TYR A 57 -9.48 21.19 -6.33
C TYR A 57 -8.98 21.44 -7.76
N SER A 58 -7.77 20.94 -8.08
CA SER A 58 -7.19 21.12 -9.41
C SER A 58 -7.65 20.02 -10.37
N GLU A 59 -7.56 20.28 -11.67
CA GLU A 59 -7.89 19.29 -12.70
C GLU A 59 -6.87 19.31 -13.84
N ASN A 60 -6.48 18.14 -14.34
CA ASN A 60 -5.50 17.97 -15.42
C ASN A 60 -4.16 18.67 -15.10
N VAL A 61 -3.40 18.06 -14.19
CA VAL A 61 -2.12 18.61 -13.72
C VAL A 61 -0.98 17.68 -14.12
N SER A 62 0.07 18.21 -14.74
CA SER A 62 1.32 17.51 -15.00
C SER A 62 2.43 18.17 -14.22
N VAL A 63 3.14 17.41 -13.40
CA VAL A 63 4.27 17.85 -12.58
C VAL A 63 5.49 17.04 -12.94
N GLU A 64 6.60 17.72 -13.23
CA GLU A 64 7.85 17.11 -13.66
C GLU A 64 9.01 17.77 -12.92
N GLN A 65 10.01 16.99 -12.48
CA GLN A 65 11.25 17.53 -11.89
C GLN A 65 11.00 18.59 -10.80
N THR A 66 10.05 18.33 -9.91
CA THR A 66 9.55 19.29 -8.93
C THR A 66 9.74 18.75 -7.51
N SER A 67 10.00 19.65 -6.57
CA SER A 67 10.16 19.29 -5.15
C SER A 67 9.03 19.86 -4.30
N PHE A 68 8.51 19.03 -3.39
CA PHE A 68 7.59 19.42 -2.33
C PHE A 68 8.34 19.30 -1.00
N GLU A 69 8.66 20.43 -0.38
CA GLU A 69 9.37 20.44 0.91
C GLU A 69 8.43 20.12 2.08
N THR A 70 8.98 19.92 3.28
CA THR A 70 8.26 19.53 4.51
C THR A 70 6.96 20.29 4.77
N MET A 71 6.95 21.60 4.48
CA MET A 71 5.80 22.44 4.74
C MET A 71 4.76 22.44 3.61
N ALA A 72 5.00 21.75 2.49
CA ALA A 72 4.02 21.50 1.43
C ALA A 72 3.00 20.41 1.78
N ARG A 73 2.82 20.13 3.08
CA ARG A 73 1.87 19.18 3.64
C ARG A 73 0.43 19.46 3.24
N SER A 74 -0.40 18.42 3.34
CA SER A 74 -1.81 18.49 2.93
C SER A 74 -1.94 19.00 1.48
N GLY A 75 -1.00 18.63 0.63
CA GLY A 75 -0.68 19.45 -0.53
C GLY A 75 -1.59 19.28 -1.74
N ILE A 76 -2.15 18.09 -1.95
CA ILE A 76 -2.80 17.71 -3.21
C ILE A 76 -4.16 17.07 -2.91
N TRP A 77 -5.20 17.87 -2.74
CA TRP A 77 -6.50 17.41 -2.23
C TRP A 77 -7.61 17.68 -3.23
N TYR A 78 -8.53 16.73 -3.41
CA TYR A 78 -9.68 16.82 -4.32
C TYR A 78 -9.30 17.06 -5.79
N THR A 79 -8.07 16.72 -6.16
CA THR A 79 -7.51 16.94 -7.49
C THR A 79 -7.78 15.75 -8.41
N LYS A 80 -8.12 16.04 -9.66
CA LYS A 80 -8.43 15.05 -10.70
C LYS A 80 -7.39 15.05 -11.80
N ASN A 81 -7.04 13.87 -12.30
CA ASN A 81 -6.11 13.67 -13.42
C ASN A 81 -4.76 14.36 -13.17
N ILE A 82 -4.02 13.90 -12.17
CA ILE A 82 -2.69 14.40 -11.85
C ILE A 82 -1.62 13.37 -12.21
N LYS A 83 -0.58 13.84 -12.90
CA LYS A 83 0.63 13.09 -13.20
C LYS A 83 1.82 13.77 -12.52
N ILE A 84 2.62 13.02 -11.79
CA ILE A 84 3.87 13.51 -11.20
C ILE A 84 5.00 12.56 -11.58
N ALA A 85 6.07 13.09 -12.16
CA ALA A 85 7.24 12.30 -12.51
C ALA A 85 8.57 12.97 -12.12
N ASN A 86 9.59 12.13 -11.91
CA ASN A 86 10.97 12.53 -11.59
C ASN A 86 11.06 13.56 -10.44
N SER A 87 10.27 13.36 -9.38
CA SER A 87 10.02 14.39 -8.37
C SER A 87 10.27 13.86 -6.95
N ALA A 88 10.61 14.79 -6.05
CA ALA A 88 10.88 14.49 -4.64
C ALA A 88 9.82 15.12 -3.75
N LEU A 89 9.10 14.29 -2.99
CA LEU A 89 7.95 14.67 -2.19
C LEU A 89 8.28 14.40 -0.71
N GLN A 90 8.70 15.43 0.01
CA GLN A 90 9.09 15.35 1.42
C GLN A 90 8.02 15.97 2.30
N ALA A 91 6.74 15.59 2.14
CA ALA A 91 5.66 16.20 2.90
C ALA A 91 4.54 15.21 3.21
N PRO A 92 4.00 15.18 4.44
CA PRO A 92 2.93 14.28 4.80
C PRO A 92 1.58 14.76 4.26
N LYS A 93 0.59 13.86 4.30
CA LYS A 93 -0.82 14.11 3.97
C LYS A 93 -1.02 14.61 2.54
N LEU A 94 -0.14 14.29 1.59
CA LEU A 94 -0.19 14.89 0.24
C LEU A 94 -1.49 14.59 -0.49
N PHE A 95 -1.66 13.38 -1.02
CA PHE A 95 -2.84 13.03 -1.81
C PHE A 95 -4.03 12.70 -0.90
N ARG A 96 -5.17 13.38 -1.14
CA ARG A 96 -6.43 13.14 -0.40
C ARG A 96 -7.63 13.29 -1.31
N ARG A 97 -8.46 12.25 -1.39
CA ARG A 97 -9.69 12.26 -2.21
C ARG A 97 -9.42 12.66 -3.67
N CYS A 98 -8.27 12.25 -4.20
CA CYS A 98 -7.89 12.45 -5.58
C CYS A 98 -8.45 11.35 -6.47
N GLN A 99 -8.58 11.62 -7.76
CA GLN A 99 -8.97 10.63 -8.76
C GLN A 99 -8.06 10.73 -9.99
N GLY A 100 -7.60 9.61 -10.54
CA GLY A 100 -6.72 9.60 -11.71
C GLY A 100 -5.34 10.11 -11.34
N VAL A 101 -4.65 9.40 -10.46
CA VAL A 101 -3.30 9.74 -10.00
C VAL A 101 -2.29 8.84 -10.70
N THR A 102 -1.31 9.42 -11.38
CA THR A 102 -0.18 8.69 -11.99
C THR A 102 1.13 9.21 -11.42
N LEU A 103 1.93 8.33 -10.84
CA LEU A 103 3.23 8.63 -10.28
C LEU A 103 4.30 7.76 -10.96
N ASP A 104 5.41 8.36 -11.36
CA ASP A 104 6.49 7.65 -12.04
C ASP A 104 7.85 8.22 -11.59
N HIS A 105 8.78 7.37 -11.15
CA HIS A 105 10.09 7.84 -10.66
C HIS A 105 9.98 8.90 -9.56
N VAL A 106 9.08 8.67 -8.58
CA VAL A 106 8.86 9.57 -7.45
C VAL A 106 9.58 9.06 -6.21
N HIS A 107 10.15 9.97 -5.43
CA HIS A 107 10.69 9.66 -4.11
C HIS A 107 9.87 10.38 -3.04
N PHE A 108 9.11 9.63 -2.24
CA PHE A 108 8.48 10.16 -1.04
C PHE A 108 9.39 9.99 0.16
N GLY A 109 10.03 11.09 0.58
CA GLY A 109 10.82 11.13 1.81
C GLY A 109 9.96 11.12 3.07
N ASP A 110 8.71 11.57 2.96
CA ASP A 110 7.66 11.48 3.98
C ASP A 110 6.31 11.37 3.28
N ALA A 111 5.65 10.23 3.46
CA ALA A 111 4.34 9.88 2.92
C ALA A 111 3.31 9.59 4.02
N GLU A 112 3.54 10.03 5.27
CA GLU A 112 2.60 9.79 6.35
C GLU A 112 1.19 10.29 5.98
N GLU A 113 0.19 9.44 6.16
CA GLU A 113 -1.21 9.69 5.82
C GLU A 113 -1.46 10.17 4.37
N THR A 114 -0.64 9.71 3.43
CA THR A 114 -0.74 10.08 2.00
C THR A 114 -1.57 9.07 1.22
N MET A 115 -2.24 9.54 0.16
CA MET A 115 -3.09 8.73 -0.71
C MET A 115 -4.32 8.16 0.00
N TRP A 116 -4.98 8.95 0.85
CA TRP A 116 -6.21 8.50 1.51
C TRP A 116 -7.45 8.76 0.67
N THR A 117 -8.31 7.76 0.57
CA THR A 117 -9.61 7.82 -0.12
C THR A 117 -9.47 8.25 -1.59
N CYS A 118 -8.37 7.88 -2.23
CA CYS A 118 -8.10 8.19 -3.63
C CYS A 118 -8.57 7.05 -4.55
N LYS A 119 -8.75 7.34 -5.83
CA LYS A 119 -9.23 6.36 -6.82
C LYS A 119 -8.44 6.44 -8.11
N ASP A 120 -8.33 5.31 -8.81
CA ASP A 120 -7.70 5.19 -10.12
C ASP A 120 -6.23 5.66 -10.04
N ILE A 121 -5.43 4.84 -9.36
CA ILE A 121 -4.05 5.14 -8.96
C ILE A 121 -3.11 4.22 -9.73
N ARG A 122 -2.09 4.80 -10.37
CA ARG A 122 -0.98 4.09 -11.00
C ARG A 122 0.34 4.62 -10.47
N ILE A 123 1.20 3.74 -9.96
CA ILE A 123 2.51 4.11 -9.41
C ILE A 123 3.57 3.19 -10.00
N THR A 124 4.62 3.77 -10.58
CA THR A 124 5.76 3.04 -11.16
C THR A 124 7.09 3.59 -10.64
N ASP A 125 8.07 2.70 -10.46
CA ASP A 125 9.47 3.05 -10.15
C ASP A 125 9.62 4.03 -8.97
N THR A 126 8.86 3.82 -7.90
CA THR A 126 8.67 4.81 -6.84
C THR A 126 9.05 4.27 -5.48
N GLN A 127 9.69 5.11 -4.66
CA GLN A 127 10.02 4.82 -3.28
C GLN A 127 9.11 5.59 -2.33
N ILE A 128 8.54 4.90 -1.35
CA ILE A 128 7.54 5.44 -0.43
C ILE A 128 7.95 5.17 1.01
N ASN A 129 8.18 6.23 1.78
CA ASN A 129 8.40 6.13 3.23
C ASN A 129 7.26 6.82 3.98
N GLY A 130 6.37 6.08 4.63
CA GLY A 130 5.31 6.68 5.44
C GLY A 130 4.24 5.71 5.96
N ASN A 131 3.65 6.08 7.10
CA ASN A 131 2.58 5.33 7.73
C ASN A 131 1.23 5.59 7.06
N TYR A 132 0.36 4.57 7.03
CA TYR A 132 -1.00 4.71 6.50
C TYR A 132 -1.05 5.11 5.03
N PHE A 133 -0.04 4.79 4.22
CA PHE A 133 -0.11 5.09 2.80
C PHE A 133 -1.26 4.33 2.13
N GLY A 134 -2.09 5.01 1.34
CA GLY A 134 -3.12 4.35 0.54
C GLY A 134 -4.43 4.01 1.26
N LYS A 135 -4.66 4.50 2.49
CA LYS A 135 -5.86 4.18 3.28
C LYS A 135 -7.17 4.44 2.53
N ASP A 136 -8.12 3.51 2.56
CA ASP A 136 -9.46 3.61 1.96
C ASP A 136 -9.47 3.93 0.45
N SER A 137 -8.37 3.69 -0.25
CA SER A 137 -8.23 3.95 -1.69
C SER A 137 -8.70 2.76 -2.55
N ALA A 138 -8.94 3.00 -3.84
CA ALA A 138 -9.43 1.97 -4.73
C ALA A 138 -8.84 2.04 -6.15
N ASN A 139 -8.79 0.89 -6.83
CA ASN A 139 -8.27 0.73 -8.19
C ASN A 139 -6.80 1.17 -8.25
N ILE A 140 -5.94 0.35 -7.66
CA ILE A 140 -4.54 0.65 -7.42
C ILE A 140 -3.68 -0.29 -8.25
N TYR A 141 -2.79 0.28 -9.06
CA TYR A 141 -1.76 -0.46 -9.78
C TYR A 141 -0.38 0.01 -9.32
N LEU A 142 0.48 -0.94 -8.95
CA LEU A 142 1.86 -0.73 -8.54
C LEU A 142 2.80 -1.59 -9.41
N ASP A 143 3.91 -1.02 -9.87
CA ASP A 143 4.97 -1.80 -10.53
C ASP A 143 6.34 -1.22 -10.18
N HIS A 144 7.26 -2.06 -9.71
CA HIS A 144 8.58 -1.63 -9.22
C HIS A 144 8.49 -0.56 -8.09
N VAL A 145 7.59 -0.78 -7.12
CA VAL A 145 7.38 0.13 -5.99
C VAL A 145 7.95 -0.45 -4.70
N SER A 146 8.65 0.39 -3.93
CA SER A 146 9.13 0.05 -2.58
C SER A 146 8.37 0.88 -1.54
N ILE A 147 7.73 0.23 -0.57
CA ILE A 147 7.01 0.90 0.53
C ILE A 147 7.63 0.49 1.86
N ILE A 148 7.96 1.48 2.68
CA ILE A 148 8.43 1.33 4.06
C ILE A 148 7.50 2.13 4.98
N GLY A 149 6.94 1.50 6.00
CA GLY A 149 6.04 2.16 6.95
C GLY A 149 5.36 1.19 7.92
N ASN A 150 4.25 1.61 8.54
CA ASN A 150 3.45 0.73 9.40
C ASN A 150 2.30 0.07 8.63
N TYR A 151 1.12 0.70 8.57
CA TYR A 151 -0.09 0.12 7.99
C TYR A 151 -0.31 0.62 6.58
N ALA A 152 0.22 -0.02 5.54
CA ALA A 152 -0.13 0.37 4.17
C ALA A 152 -1.50 -0.20 3.77
N PHE A 153 -2.19 0.53 2.88
CA PHE A 153 -3.45 0.16 2.25
C PHE A 153 -4.61 -0.27 3.16
N ASP A 154 -4.67 0.20 4.43
CA ASP A 154 -5.80 -0.10 5.32
C ASP A 154 -7.16 0.29 4.71
N GLY A 155 -8.03 -0.70 4.48
CA GLY A 155 -9.36 -0.53 3.89
C GLY A 155 -9.38 -0.33 2.37
N ALA A 156 -8.25 -0.55 1.68
CA ALA A 156 -8.17 -0.37 0.24
C ALA A 156 -8.72 -1.55 -0.56
N ARG A 157 -9.10 -1.33 -1.82
CA ARG A 157 -9.67 -2.37 -2.68
C ARG A 157 -9.21 -2.33 -4.13
N ASN A 158 -9.26 -3.48 -4.80
CA ASN A 158 -8.84 -3.65 -6.19
C ASN A 158 -7.39 -3.23 -6.37
N ILE A 159 -6.48 -3.98 -5.77
CA ILE A 159 -5.04 -3.73 -5.79
C ILE A 159 -4.36 -4.76 -6.67
N GLU A 160 -3.54 -4.30 -7.59
CA GLU A 160 -2.64 -5.12 -8.39
C GLU A 160 -1.22 -4.60 -8.25
N ALA A 161 -0.27 -5.46 -7.87
CA ALA A 161 1.13 -5.05 -7.68
C ALA A 161 2.11 -6.05 -8.30
N HIS A 162 3.17 -5.53 -8.92
CA HIS A 162 4.21 -6.31 -9.60
C HIS A 162 5.61 -5.83 -9.18
N HIS A 163 6.54 -6.76 -8.96
CA HIS A 163 7.94 -6.43 -8.66
C HIS A 163 8.13 -5.45 -7.48
N CYS A 164 7.26 -5.56 -6.48
CA CYS A 164 7.23 -4.63 -5.35
C CYS A 164 7.98 -5.16 -4.14
N THR A 165 8.37 -4.26 -3.27
CA THR A 165 8.88 -4.57 -1.93
C THR A 165 8.06 -3.81 -0.89
N PHE A 166 7.54 -4.53 0.10
CA PHE A 166 6.77 -3.96 1.19
C PHE A 166 7.43 -4.33 2.51
N VAL A 167 7.88 -3.32 3.26
CA VAL A 167 8.42 -3.46 4.61
C VAL A 167 7.50 -2.68 5.55
N THR A 168 6.53 -3.40 6.11
CA THR A 168 5.37 -2.81 6.77
C THR A 168 4.97 -3.59 8.00
N LYS A 169 4.31 -2.99 9.00
CA LYS A 169 3.67 -3.81 10.06
C LYS A 169 2.53 -4.65 9.49
N ASP A 170 1.66 -4.05 8.69
CA ASP A 170 0.65 -4.71 7.86
C ASP A 170 0.50 -3.92 6.55
N ASN A 171 0.48 -4.61 5.40
CA ASN A 171 0.42 -3.97 4.09
C ASN A 171 -0.98 -3.96 3.47
N PHE A 172 -1.92 -4.77 3.96
CA PHE A 172 -3.23 -4.95 3.34
C PHE A 172 -4.32 -5.17 4.40
N TRP A 173 -4.32 -4.38 5.47
CA TRP A 173 -5.31 -4.52 6.52
C TRP A 173 -6.71 -4.19 5.99
N ASN A 174 -7.72 -5.02 6.28
CA ASN A 174 -9.12 -4.79 5.89
C ASN A 174 -9.33 -4.61 4.37
N CYS A 175 -8.49 -5.24 3.54
CA CYS A 175 -8.55 -5.07 2.09
C CYS A 175 -9.56 -5.97 1.39
N GLU A 176 -9.86 -5.66 0.13
CA GLU A 176 -10.67 -6.51 -0.75
C GLU A 176 -10.11 -6.54 -2.18
N ASN A 177 -10.03 -7.73 -2.78
CA ASN A 177 -9.52 -7.98 -4.14
C ASN A 177 -8.09 -7.47 -4.32
N VAL A 178 -7.12 -8.23 -3.80
CA VAL A 178 -5.70 -7.90 -3.83
C VAL A 178 -4.96 -8.98 -4.59
N THR A 179 -4.18 -8.61 -5.59
CA THR A 179 -3.36 -9.54 -6.38
C THR A 179 -1.92 -9.04 -6.48
N ILE A 180 -0.97 -9.83 -6.00
CA ILE A 180 0.45 -9.45 -5.93
C ILE A 180 1.30 -10.48 -6.65
N TYR A 181 2.22 -10.00 -7.48
CA TYR A 181 3.13 -10.80 -8.31
C TYR A 181 4.58 -10.47 -8.01
N ASP A 182 5.44 -11.49 -8.01
CA ASP A 182 6.90 -11.37 -8.09
C ASP A 182 7.49 -10.39 -7.05
N SER A 183 6.95 -10.40 -5.84
CA SER A 183 7.18 -9.37 -4.82
C SER A 183 7.72 -9.93 -3.50
N VAL A 184 8.30 -9.05 -2.70
CA VAL A 184 8.75 -9.34 -1.34
C VAL A 184 7.86 -8.60 -0.34
N LEU A 185 7.35 -9.33 0.66
CA LEU A 185 6.51 -8.80 1.71
C LEU A 185 7.13 -9.15 3.06
N ASP A 186 7.47 -8.14 3.85
CA ASP A 186 8.07 -8.28 5.18
C ASP A 186 7.24 -7.50 6.17
N GLY A 187 6.64 -8.19 7.15
CA GLY A 187 5.83 -7.55 8.17
C GLY A 187 5.53 -8.40 9.40
N GLU A 188 4.56 -7.95 10.18
CA GLU A 188 4.06 -8.68 11.35
C GLU A 188 2.70 -9.27 10.96
N TYR A 189 1.65 -8.45 10.95
CA TYR A 189 0.26 -8.87 10.74
C TYR A 189 -0.17 -8.80 9.27
N LEU A 190 0.59 -9.37 8.34
CA LEU A 190 0.33 -9.19 6.90
C LEU A 190 -1.12 -9.54 6.48
N ALA A 191 -1.83 -8.58 5.90
CA ALA A 191 -3.11 -8.75 5.20
C ALA A 191 -4.30 -9.20 6.07
N TRP A 192 -4.33 -8.82 7.35
CA TRP A 192 -5.41 -9.22 8.24
C TRP A 192 -6.78 -8.73 7.76
N ASN A 193 -7.82 -9.55 7.97
CA ASN A 193 -9.21 -9.24 7.61
C ASN A 193 -9.43 -8.95 6.10
N THR A 194 -8.58 -9.50 5.23
CA THR A 194 -8.68 -9.30 3.78
C THR A 194 -9.61 -10.31 3.12
N LYS A 195 -10.31 -9.87 2.08
CA LYS A 195 -11.10 -10.74 1.19
C LYS A 195 -10.48 -10.83 -0.20
N ASN A 196 -10.43 -12.03 -0.75
CA ASN A 196 -9.88 -12.32 -2.08
C ASN A 196 -8.44 -11.83 -2.25
N LEU A 197 -7.51 -12.46 -1.54
CA LEU A 197 -6.07 -12.22 -1.69
C LEU A 197 -5.44 -13.29 -2.60
N THR A 198 -4.71 -12.85 -3.62
CA THR A 198 -3.92 -13.72 -4.49
C THR A 198 -2.45 -13.29 -4.46
N LEU A 199 -1.55 -14.23 -4.16
CA LEU A 199 -0.10 -14.03 -4.14
C LEU A 199 0.54 -15.02 -5.12
N ILE A 200 1.36 -14.52 -6.04
CA ILE A 200 2.01 -15.34 -7.08
C ILE A 200 3.49 -15.02 -7.11
N ASN A 201 4.34 -16.03 -6.99
CA ASN A 201 5.81 -15.90 -6.97
C ASN A 201 6.35 -14.97 -5.85
N CYS A 202 5.60 -14.83 -4.75
CA CYS A 202 5.99 -13.94 -3.66
C CYS A 202 6.87 -14.62 -2.62
N THR A 203 7.79 -13.86 -2.04
CA THR A 203 8.51 -14.22 -0.82
C THR A 203 7.97 -13.40 0.34
N ILE A 204 7.56 -14.06 1.41
CA ILE A 204 6.92 -13.44 2.56
C ILE A 204 7.69 -13.79 3.82
N ARG A 205 7.86 -12.81 4.71
CA ARG A 205 8.21 -13.00 6.12
C ARG A 205 7.19 -12.25 6.98
N SER A 206 6.63 -12.93 7.96
CA SER A 206 5.51 -12.44 8.77
C SER A 206 5.38 -13.18 10.09
N ASP A 207 5.26 -12.45 11.20
CA ASP A 207 4.83 -12.98 12.51
C ASP A 207 3.31 -12.86 12.64
N GLN A 208 2.60 -14.00 12.65
CA GLN A 208 1.13 -14.03 12.62
C GLN A 208 0.53 -13.33 11.39
N GLY A 209 1.14 -13.52 10.22
CA GLY A 209 0.61 -13.02 8.95
C GLY A 209 -0.51 -13.87 8.37
N LEU A 210 -1.25 -13.29 7.42
CA LEU A 210 -2.25 -13.99 6.60
C LEU A 210 -3.35 -14.65 7.44
N ASN A 211 -3.86 -13.95 8.45
CA ASN A 211 -4.89 -14.42 9.37
C ASN A 211 -6.21 -13.65 9.21
N TYR A 212 -7.33 -14.33 9.45
CA TYR A 212 -8.70 -13.82 9.33
C TYR A 212 -9.09 -13.43 7.89
N LEU A 213 -8.62 -14.20 6.89
CA LEU A 213 -8.93 -13.96 5.48
C LEU A 213 -10.13 -14.81 5.01
N ASP A 214 -10.80 -14.31 3.97
CA ASP A 214 -11.80 -15.08 3.22
C ASP A 214 -11.42 -15.08 1.73
N GLY A 215 -11.00 -16.24 1.22
CA GLY A 215 -10.44 -16.39 -0.12
C GLY A 215 -8.96 -16.01 -0.17
N LEU A 216 -8.09 -17.03 -0.03
CA LEU A 216 -6.63 -16.87 -0.15
C LEU A 216 -6.07 -17.85 -1.17
N THR A 217 -5.50 -17.32 -2.25
CA THR A 217 -4.74 -18.09 -3.23
C THR A 217 -3.26 -17.74 -3.15
N MET A 218 -2.40 -18.74 -3.04
CA MET A 218 -0.95 -18.58 -3.08
C MET A 218 -0.35 -19.58 -4.06
N ILE A 219 0.42 -19.11 -5.04
CA ILE A 219 1.03 -19.95 -6.07
C ILE A 219 2.52 -19.66 -6.11
N ASN A 220 3.34 -20.70 -6.01
CA ASN A 220 4.80 -20.59 -6.05
C ASN A 220 5.36 -19.61 -4.99
N CYS A 221 4.77 -19.61 -3.80
CA CYS A 221 5.17 -18.71 -2.72
C CYS A 221 6.15 -19.37 -1.75
N ARG A 222 6.80 -18.54 -0.93
CA ARG A 222 7.66 -18.99 0.19
C ARG A 222 7.33 -18.15 1.41
N LEU A 223 7.11 -18.80 2.55
CA LEU A 223 6.96 -18.18 3.87
C LEU A 223 8.25 -18.44 4.65
N ILE A 224 9.09 -17.43 4.79
CA ILE A 224 10.39 -17.53 5.46
C ILE A 224 10.22 -17.00 6.87
N ASP A 225 10.63 -17.78 7.88
CA ASP A 225 10.59 -17.37 9.28
C ASP A 225 9.20 -16.85 9.70
N SER A 226 8.18 -17.57 9.27
CA SER A 226 6.77 -17.22 9.46
C SER A 226 6.04 -18.27 10.28
N ASP A 227 5.46 -17.82 11.38
CA ASP A 227 4.70 -18.61 12.32
C ASP A 227 3.25 -18.13 12.45
N LEU A 228 2.40 -19.01 12.96
CA LEU A 228 1.00 -18.79 13.28
C LEU A 228 0.20 -18.23 12.10
N VAL A 229 0.54 -18.67 10.89
CA VAL A 229 -0.14 -18.24 9.66
C VAL A 229 -1.42 -19.04 9.44
N PHE A 230 -2.34 -18.43 8.69
CA PHE A 230 -3.62 -19.00 8.25
C PHE A 230 -4.68 -19.20 9.34
N GLU A 231 -4.53 -18.55 10.50
CA GLU A 231 -5.55 -18.54 11.54
C GLU A 231 -6.86 -17.96 11.02
N TYR A 232 -7.92 -18.76 11.11
CA TYR A 232 -9.26 -18.42 10.67
C TYR A 232 -9.36 -18.00 9.20
N VAL A 233 -8.61 -18.65 8.32
CA VAL A 233 -8.71 -18.42 6.86
C VAL A 233 -9.65 -19.42 6.19
N SER A 234 -10.64 -18.93 5.46
CA SER A 234 -11.53 -19.73 4.60
C SER A 234 -11.12 -19.70 3.13
N ASP A 235 -11.51 -20.74 2.39
CA ASP A 235 -11.29 -20.87 0.95
C ASP A 235 -9.80 -20.72 0.56
N LEU A 236 -8.96 -21.50 1.25
CA LEU A 236 -7.53 -21.60 0.96
C LEU A 236 -7.28 -22.38 -0.34
N ASN A 237 -6.39 -21.84 -1.16
CA ASN A 237 -5.70 -22.56 -2.23
C ASN A 237 -4.22 -22.18 -2.21
N VAL A 238 -3.45 -22.82 -1.34
CA VAL A 238 -2.06 -22.45 -1.04
C VAL A 238 -1.09 -23.50 -1.55
N GLU A 239 -0.09 -23.08 -2.31
CA GLU A 239 1.09 -23.85 -2.68
C GLU A 239 2.37 -23.12 -2.27
N LEU A 240 3.08 -23.71 -1.31
CA LEU A 240 4.37 -23.24 -0.81
C LEU A 240 5.51 -24.10 -1.34
N THR A 241 6.62 -23.45 -1.68
CA THR A 241 7.84 -24.08 -2.22
C THR A 241 8.94 -24.30 -1.19
N ALA A 242 8.69 -23.93 0.06
CA ALA A 242 9.64 -24.03 1.17
C ALA A 242 8.90 -24.45 2.46
N PRO A 243 9.63 -25.00 3.45
CA PRO A 243 9.06 -25.27 4.77
C PRO A 243 8.47 -24.01 5.43
N VAL A 244 7.47 -24.20 6.28
CA VAL A 244 6.87 -23.14 7.11
C VAL A 244 7.04 -23.46 8.60
N LEU A 245 7.16 -22.44 9.46
CA LEU A 245 7.34 -22.66 10.89
C LEU A 245 6.04 -23.19 11.50
N SER A 246 4.92 -22.47 11.38
CA SER A 246 3.66 -23.00 11.90
C SER A 246 2.43 -22.52 11.17
N ILE A 247 1.45 -23.41 11.10
CA ILE A 247 0.10 -23.16 10.59
C ILE A 247 -0.86 -23.30 11.77
N LYS A 248 -1.78 -22.34 11.91
CA LYS A 248 -2.75 -22.32 13.00
C LYS A 248 -4.17 -22.26 12.46
N ASN A 249 -5.02 -23.18 12.90
CA ASN A 249 -6.49 -23.13 12.80
C ASN A 249 -7.08 -22.58 11.46
N PRO A 250 -6.69 -23.09 10.28
CA PRO A 250 -7.38 -22.75 9.03
C PRO A 250 -8.83 -23.27 9.00
N ILE A 251 -9.76 -22.49 8.46
CA ILE A 251 -11.20 -22.84 8.42
C ILE A 251 -11.51 -23.85 7.32
N SER A 252 -11.01 -23.63 6.10
CA SER A 252 -11.29 -24.52 4.97
C SER A 252 -10.34 -24.32 3.79
N GLY A 253 -10.26 -25.33 2.93
CA GLY A 253 -9.56 -25.27 1.64
C GLY A 253 -8.39 -26.25 1.59
N ARG A 254 -7.34 -25.87 0.88
CA ARG A 254 -6.19 -26.73 0.60
C ARG A 254 -4.87 -25.99 0.83
N ILE A 255 -3.95 -26.67 1.50
CA ILE A 255 -2.56 -26.24 1.67
C ILE A 255 -1.64 -27.35 1.19
N LYS A 256 -0.78 -27.05 0.23
CA LYS A 256 0.34 -27.90 -0.20
C LYS A 256 1.65 -27.25 0.20
N VAL A 257 2.46 -27.97 0.96
CA VAL A 257 3.73 -27.46 1.52
C VAL A 257 4.68 -28.63 1.77
N PRO A 258 6.01 -28.48 1.55
CA PRO A 258 6.94 -29.59 1.75
C PRO A 258 7.09 -30.01 3.22
N GLU A 259 7.15 -29.05 4.15
CA GLU A 259 7.31 -29.32 5.58
C GLU A 259 6.61 -28.26 6.43
N ILE A 260 6.00 -28.69 7.53
CA ILE A 260 5.42 -27.83 8.57
C ILE A 260 6.09 -28.18 9.90
N SER A 261 6.69 -27.19 10.57
CA SER A 261 7.35 -27.45 11.86
C SER A 261 6.31 -27.70 12.96
N GLN A 262 5.27 -26.87 13.06
CA GLN A 262 4.14 -27.05 13.97
C GLN A 262 2.80 -26.86 13.26
N LEU A 263 1.92 -27.83 13.37
CA LEU A 263 0.55 -27.75 12.86
C LEU A 263 -0.42 -27.71 14.03
N ILE A 264 -1.11 -26.59 14.19
CA ILE A 264 -2.07 -26.34 15.27
C ILE A 264 -3.48 -26.44 14.68
N MET A 265 -4.26 -27.42 15.14
CA MET A 265 -5.63 -27.66 14.70
C MET A 265 -6.52 -27.92 15.92
N ASP A 266 -7.22 -26.90 16.39
CA ASP A 266 -8.09 -26.95 17.56
C ASP A 266 -9.55 -27.19 17.17
N GLU A 267 -10.04 -28.41 17.46
CA GLU A 267 -11.41 -28.84 17.14
C GLU A 267 -12.51 -28.03 17.83
N ASN A 268 -12.18 -27.28 18.90
CA ASN A 268 -13.14 -26.38 19.54
C ASN A 268 -13.33 -25.07 18.76
N LYS A 269 -12.45 -24.78 17.80
CA LYS A 269 -12.40 -23.51 17.05
C LYS A 269 -12.69 -23.68 15.57
N ILE A 270 -12.31 -24.81 15.00
CA ILE A 270 -12.48 -25.14 13.58
C ILE A 270 -12.99 -26.58 13.41
N ILE A 271 -13.33 -26.95 12.18
CA ILE A 271 -13.60 -28.33 11.78
C ILE A 271 -12.39 -28.78 10.93
N PRO A 272 -11.39 -29.49 11.49
CA PRO A 272 -10.13 -29.77 10.81
C PRO A 272 -10.29 -30.43 9.43
N GLU A 273 -11.30 -31.26 9.24
CA GLU A 273 -11.55 -32.00 8.00
C GLU A 273 -11.93 -31.10 6.82
N LYS A 274 -12.32 -29.85 7.08
CA LYS A 274 -12.60 -28.87 6.02
C LYS A 274 -11.33 -28.34 5.36
N THR A 275 -10.16 -28.57 5.96
CA THR A 275 -8.87 -28.15 5.42
C THR A 275 -8.04 -29.37 5.05
N MET A 276 -7.74 -29.51 3.77
CA MET A 276 -6.86 -30.54 3.26
C MET A 276 -5.39 -30.08 3.36
N ILE A 277 -4.60 -30.79 4.15
CA ILE A 277 -3.17 -30.56 4.30
C ILE A 277 -2.41 -31.62 3.49
N GLU A 278 -1.78 -31.20 2.39
CA GLU A 278 -0.87 -32.00 1.59
C GLU A 278 0.57 -31.66 1.97
N CYS A 279 1.13 -32.42 2.91
CA CYS A 279 2.47 -32.18 3.44
C CYS A 279 3.21 -33.50 3.67
N GLU A 280 4.46 -33.58 3.22
CA GLU A 280 5.29 -34.77 3.36
C GLU A 280 5.79 -34.96 4.80
N LYS A 281 6.09 -33.86 5.49
CA LYS A 281 6.67 -33.87 6.84
C LYS A 281 6.02 -32.85 7.75
N ILE A 282 5.41 -33.33 8.83
CA ILE A 282 4.86 -32.50 9.89
C ILE A 282 5.62 -32.84 11.18
N GLY A 283 6.24 -31.84 11.78
CA GLY A 283 7.03 -31.99 13.01
C GLY A 283 6.14 -32.24 14.23
N GLU A 284 5.55 -31.18 14.76
CA GLU A 284 4.64 -31.23 15.90
C GLU A 284 3.18 -31.05 15.47
N ARG A 285 2.28 -31.80 16.09
CA ARG A 285 0.83 -31.63 15.95
C ARG A 285 0.24 -31.22 17.28
N ILE A 286 -0.45 -30.09 17.29
CA ILE A 286 -1.02 -29.47 18.49
C ILE A 286 -2.55 -29.43 18.32
N ALA A 287 -3.28 -30.06 19.24
CA ALA A 287 -4.73 -30.21 19.17
C ALA A 287 -5.52 -29.13 19.94
N ALA A 288 -4.83 -28.23 20.63
CA ALA A 288 -5.43 -27.22 21.49
C ALA A 288 -4.62 -25.92 21.43
N SER A 289 -5.29 -24.77 21.43
CA SER A 289 -4.64 -23.48 21.24
C SER A 289 -5.19 -22.41 22.18
N ASP A 290 -4.42 -21.35 22.41
CA ASP A 290 -4.76 -20.23 23.29
C ASP A 290 -5.04 -20.63 24.76
N LEU A 291 -4.31 -21.64 25.27
CA LEU A 291 -4.45 -22.19 26.63
C LEU A 291 -3.86 -21.29 27.74
N ASN A 292 -3.54 -20.04 27.41
CA ASN A 292 -2.87 -19.10 28.32
C ASN A 292 -3.67 -18.81 29.60
N GLN A 293 -4.97 -19.11 29.61
CA GLN A 293 -5.84 -18.97 30.79
C GLN A 293 -6.10 -20.28 31.56
N GLU A 294 -5.69 -21.45 31.05
CA GLU A 294 -5.86 -22.71 31.77
C GLU A 294 -4.87 -22.87 32.92
N ALA A 295 -3.75 -22.16 32.90
CA ALA A 295 -2.79 -22.09 34.00
C ALA A 295 -3.28 -21.29 35.23
N LEU A 296 -4.50 -20.75 35.20
CA LEU A 296 -5.11 -19.94 36.27
C LEU A 296 -6.28 -20.63 37.00
N ARG A 297 -6.48 -21.95 36.82
CA ARG A 297 -7.48 -22.73 37.56
C ARG A 297 -6.89 -23.76 38.49
#